data_AF-A0A358RLR5-F1
#
_entry.id   AF-A0A358RLR5-F1
#
_cell.length_a   1.000
_cell.length_b   1.000
_cell.length_c   1.000
_cell.angle_alpha   90.00
_cell.angle_beta   90.00
_cell.angle_gamma   90.00
#
_symmetry.space_group_name_H-M   'P 1'
#
loop_
_entity.id
_entity.type
_entity.pdbx_description
1 polymer ?
#
loop_
_entity_poly.entity_id
_entity_poly.type
_entity_poly.pdbx_seq_one_letter_code
_entity_poly.pdbx_strand_id
1 'polypeptide(L)'
;MKNKDKKQETKQVEKKKKPTSKVVKTAVLGTVLGLFSCAIVGLSVALYYAQISVNTHEAYQRQMDAVYQRAYYDLLDGASDLGINLRKISVSNSKSMQQSLLYEVYNAAELASGNLATFKSNDDGVLKAQKFVNQLGDYSHTLAMGLANGKELSGEDRQRLFKMGEIADVYQKSLESVQKNLDDANLALTDEGALDVFVQSFSSFSEPSFEYPEMIYDGPFSSALENRETKGLVGDEITKEQGTEIVKAKLATLNPADVEFAGEADGDIKTFDYTVKINGESAYVQIARKGGMLISFNARADLQSAAIVEASETCQQRALEFAKAAGFNDMAVVWSSSSDGECVINLAPMQNNIVLYPDLVKVKVRESDNTVIGFDSTHYAFNHCARNLDQPAISLEEATKVVSLPSVRDGRLTLIPIRETSEVLAYEFECHQNGTYYIYIDARTGEEVNILYVIEDSLGQRTA
;
A
#
# COMPACT_ATOMS: atom_id res chain seq x y z
N MET A 1 118.27 -64.07 26.42
CA MET A 1 117.19 -64.60 27.28
C MET A 1 116.00 -63.64 27.25
N LYS A 2 114.82 -64.04 27.75
CA LYS A 2 113.61 -63.21 27.82
C LYS A 2 113.87 -61.87 28.53
N ASN A 3 113.38 -60.75 28.01
CA ASN A 3 112.73 -59.73 28.85
C ASN A 3 111.81 -58.78 28.06
N LYS A 4 111.03 -57.98 28.80
CA LYS A 4 110.07 -56.96 28.33
C LYS A 4 110.77 -55.71 27.80
N ASP A 5 110.06 -54.90 27.01
CA ASP A 5 109.99 -53.46 27.33
C ASP A 5 108.67 -52.78 26.88
N LYS A 6 108.42 -51.56 27.34
CA LYS A 6 107.22 -50.73 27.09
C LYS A 6 107.52 -49.49 26.25
N LYS A 7 106.60 -49.17 25.31
CA LYS A 7 106.19 -47.80 24.90
C LYS A 7 104.82 -47.93 24.19
N GLN A 8 103.74 -47.31 24.64
CA GLN A 8 103.41 -45.87 24.57
C GLN A 8 103.30 -45.34 23.14
N GLU A 9 102.08 -45.40 22.59
CA GLU A 9 101.58 -44.49 21.56
C GLU A 9 100.34 -43.76 22.09
N THR A 10 100.28 -42.44 21.91
CA THR A 10 99.23 -41.58 22.47
C THR A 10 98.25 -41.17 21.37
N LYS A 11 97.06 -41.78 21.34
CA LYS A 11 95.99 -41.36 20.41
C LYS A 11 95.47 -39.98 20.78
N GLN A 12 95.82 -38.96 20.00
CA GLN A 12 95.13 -37.68 20.02
C GLN A 12 93.78 -37.80 19.31
N VAL A 13 92.75 -37.16 19.85
CA VAL A 13 91.39 -37.16 19.28
C VAL A 13 91.03 -35.74 18.85
N GLU A 14 90.83 -35.54 17.55
CA GLU A 14 90.40 -34.25 17.01
C GLU A 14 88.99 -33.88 17.49
N LYS A 15 88.88 -32.77 18.21
CA LYS A 15 87.58 -32.22 18.62
C LYS A 15 86.98 -31.42 17.46
N LYS A 16 86.03 -32.03 16.73
CA LYS A 16 85.18 -31.29 15.78
C LYS A 16 84.56 -30.07 16.46
N LYS A 17 84.83 -28.87 15.94
CA LYS A 17 84.29 -27.60 16.47
C LYS A 17 82.77 -27.59 16.32
N LYS A 18 82.04 -27.44 17.43
CA LYS A 18 80.59 -27.19 17.39
C LYS A 18 80.31 -25.84 16.70
N PRO A 19 79.22 -25.69 15.94
CA PRO A 19 78.84 -24.40 15.35
C PRO A 19 78.64 -23.35 16.46
N THR A 20 79.05 -22.11 16.19
CA THR A 20 78.93 -21.02 17.16
C THR A 20 77.47 -20.64 17.38
N SER A 21 77.09 -20.42 18.64
CA SER A 21 75.67 -20.33 19.05
C SER A 21 74.88 -19.21 18.38
N LYS A 22 75.54 -18.17 17.84
CA LYS A 22 74.89 -17.13 17.03
C LYS A 22 74.24 -17.71 15.77
N VAL A 23 74.93 -18.54 14.98
CA VAL A 23 74.42 -19.06 13.70
C VAL A 23 73.19 -19.93 13.91
N VAL A 24 73.23 -20.81 14.92
CA VAL A 24 72.08 -21.66 15.28
C VAL A 24 70.89 -20.81 15.76
N LYS A 25 71.14 -19.78 16.58
CA LYS A 25 70.09 -18.86 17.03
C LYS A 25 69.46 -18.07 15.88
N THR A 26 70.24 -17.57 14.93
CA THR A 26 69.71 -16.84 13.76
C THR A 26 68.90 -17.75 12.85
N ALA A 27 69.37 -18.99 12.60
CA ALA A 27 68.63 -19.96 11.80
C ALA A 27 67.29 -20.35 12.44
N VAL A 28 67.28 -20.65 13.74
CA VAL A 28 66.05 -20.97 14.51
C VAL A 28 65.11 -19.76 14.56
N LEU A 29 65.63 -18.54 14.74
CA LEU A 29 64.80 -17.34 14.72
C LEU A 29 64.16 -17.13 13.34
N GLY A 30 64.90 -17.37 12.26
CA GLY A 30 64.40 -17.30 10.89
C GLY A 30 63.29 -18.32 10.59
N THR A 31 63.45 -19.58 10.99
CA THR A 31 62.41 -20.60 10.79
C THR A 31 61.17 -20.34 11.66
N VAL A 32 61.36 -19.87 12.90
CA VAL A 32 60.24 -19.47 13.78
C VAL A 32 59.48 -18.27 13.21
N LEU A 33 60.18 -17.23 12.74
CA LEU A 33 59.55 -16.07 12.09
C LEU A 33 58.80 -16.46 10.80
N GLY A 34 59.36 -17.35 9.98
CA GLY A 34 58.69 -17.87 8.78
C GLY A 34 57.42 -18.66 9.10
N LEU A 35 57.45 -19.50 10.14
CA LEU A 35 56.26 -20.22 10.62
C LEU A 35 55.19 -19.25 11.15
N PHE A 36 55.58 -18.22 11.89
CA PHE A 36 54.65 -17.18 12.33
C PHE A 36 54.05 -16.40 11.15
N SER A 37 54.82 -16.01 10.13
CA SER A 37 54.25 -15.30 8.97
C SER A 37 53.28 -16.18 8.17
N CYS A 38 53.56 -17.47 8.00
CA CYS A 38 52.63 -18.40 7.35
C CYS A 38 51.35 -18.61 8.17
N ALA A 39 51.47 -18.70 9.50
CA ALA A 39 50.31 -18.81 10.40
C ALA A 39 49.44 -17.54 10.38
N ILE A 40 50.05 -16.36 10.37
CA ILE A 40 49.34 -15.07 10.27
C ILE A 40 48.60 -14.98 8.93
N VAL A 41 49.26 -15.26 7.79
CA VAL A 41 48.61 -15.21 6.46
C VAL A 41 47.47 -16.23 6.37
N GLY A 42 47.66 -17.45 6.86
CA GLY A 42 46.60 -18.46 6.90
C GLY A 42 45.40 -18.03 7.74
N LEU A 43 45.63 -17.43 8.91
CA LEU A 43 44.58 -16.91 9.78
C LEU A 43 43.87 -15.69 9.15
N SER A 44 44.60 -14.76 8.51
CA SER A 44 44.01 -13.62 7.80
C SER A 44 43.11 -14.06 6.64
N VAL A 45 43.51 -15.09 5.88
CA VAL A 45 42.69 -15.65 4.81
C VAL A 45 41.45 -16.36 5.38
N ALA A 46 41.60 -17.13 6.46
CA ALA A 46 40.47 -17.79 7.13
C ALA A 46 39.45 -16.78 7.69
N LEU A 47 39.92 -15.70 8.32
CA LEU A 47 39.08 -14.61 8.83
C LEU A 47 38.39 -13.85 7.70
N TYR A 48 39.07 -13.63 6.56
CA TYR A 48 38.47 -12.99 5.38
C TYR A 48 37.33 -13.82 4.78
N TYR A 49 37.53 -15.14 4.61
CA TYR A 49 36.46 -16.04 4.16
C TYR A 49 35.34 -16.19 5.19
N ALA A 50 35.65 -16.20 6.50
CA ALA A 50 34.64 -16.21 7.55
C ALA A 50 33.79 -14.92 7.52
N GLN A 51 34.40 -13.74 7.39
CA GLN A 51 33.68 -12.47 7.28
C GLN A 51 32.83 -12.40 6.00
N ILE A 52 33.34 -12.87 4.85
CA ILE A 52 32.52 -12.99 3.64
C ILE A 52 31.33 -13.92 3.86
N SER A 53 31.56 -15.09 4.47
CA SER A 53 30.49 -16.06 4.77
C SER A 53 29.41 -15.43 5.65
N VAL A 54 29.78 -14.78 6.75
CA VAL A 54 28.85 -14.06 7.64
C VAL A 54 28.09 -12.98 6.89
N ASN A 55 28.79 -12.08 6.19
CA ASN A 55 28.16 -11.00 5.42
C ASN A 55 27.19 -11.53 4.35
N THR A 56 27.47 -12.68 3.71
CA THR A 56 26.55 -13.30 2.75
C THR A 56 25.35 -13.97 3.42
N HIS A 57 25.50 -14.55 4.62
CA HIS A 57 24.36 -15.07 5.38
C HIS A 57 23.47 -13.92 5.88
N GLU A 58 24.05 -12.85 6.44
CA GLU A 58 23.32 -11.64 6.86
C GLU A 58 22.59 -10.94 5.69
N ALA A 59 23.17 -10.97 4.48
CA ALA A 59 22.52 -10.44 3.28
C ALA A 59 21.39 -11.36 2.80
N TYR A 60 21.57 -12.68 2.87
CA TYR A 60 20.56 -13.66 2.46
C TYR A 60 19.39 -13.72 3.44
N GLN A 61 19.64 -13.61 4.75
CA GLN A 61 18.62 -13.45 5.79
C GLN A 61 17.79 -12.18 5.50
N ARG A 62 18.41 -11.00 5.41
CA ARG A 62 17.69 -9.75 5.07
C ARG A 62 16.92 -9.80 3.74
N GLN A 63 17.35 -10.62 2.79
CA GLN A 63 16.59 -10.86 1.56
C GLN A 63 15.36 -11.75 1.79
N MET A 64 15.48 -12.81 2.60
CA MET A 64 14.33 -13.63 3.02
C MET A 64 13.36 -12.83 3.89
N ASP A 65 13.86 -12.04 4.83
CA ASP A 65 13.10 -11.16 5.72
C ASP A 65 12.19 -10.21 4.91
N ALA A 66 12.76 -9.53 3.91
CA ALA A 66 12.03 -8.62 3.03
C ALA A 66 11.03 -9.36 2.10
N VAL A 67 11.25 -10.65 1.82
CA VAL A 67 10.30 -11.49 1.07
C VAL A 67 9.12 -11.91 1.95
N TYR A 68 9.36 -12.35 3.19
CA TYR A 68 8.28 -12.70 4.13
C TYR A 68 7.46 -11.47 4.54
N GLN A 69 8.11 -10.34 4.85
CA GLN A 69 7.40 -9.10 5.16
C GLN A 69 6.52 -8.63 4.00
N ARG A 70 7.04 -8.63 2.76
CA ARG A 70 6.23 -8.31 1.58
C ARG A 70 5.07 -9.29 1.42
N ALA A 71 5.35 -10.59 1.40
CA ALA A 71 4.31 -11.60 1.23
C ALA A 71 3.20 -11.49 2.31
N TYR A 72 3.54 -11.09 3.54
CA TYR A 72 2.56 -10.83 4.60
C TYR A 72 1.69 -9.58 4.34
N TYR A 73 2.27 -8.45 3.91
CA TYR A 73 1.47 -7.26 3.59
C TYR A 73 0.63 -7.45 2.32
N ASP A 74 1.21 -8.05 1.27
CA ASP A 74 0.49 -8.40 0.04
C ASP A 74 -0.68 -9.39 0.33
N LEU A 75 -0.55 -10.26 1.33
CA LEU A 75 -1.64 -11.13 1.83
C LEU A 75 -2.74 -10.34 2.53
N LEU A 76 -2.38 -9.36 3.36
CA LEU A 76 -3.31 -8.53 4.13
C LEU A 76 -4.15 -7.63 3.21
N ASP A 77 -3.51 -6.98 2.23
CA ASP A 77 -4.18 -6.17 1.22
C ASP A 77 -5.11 -7.05 0.35
N GLY A 78 -4.60 -8.20 -0.14
CA GLY A 78 -5.41 -9.14 -0.91
C GLY A 78 -6.61 -9.70 -0.14
N ALA A 79 -6.49 -9.95 1.17
CA ALA A 79 -7.60 -10.40 2.01
C ALA A 79 -8.72 -9.34 2.11
N SER A 80 -8.35 -8.07 2.28
CA SER A 80 -9.27 -6.93 2.25
C SER A 80 -10.01 -6.85 0.91
N ASP A 81 -9.29 -6.89 -0.21
CA ASP A 81 -9.86 -6.80 -1.56
C ASP A 81 -10.84 -7.93 -1.90
N LEU A 82 -10.56 -9.17 -1.45
CA LEU A 82 -11.49 -10.29 -1.57
C LEU A 82 -12.81 -9.99 -0.84
N GLY A 83 -12.75 -9.54 0.42
CA GLY A 83 -13.91 -9.20 1.22
C GLY A 83 -14.72 -8.01 0.68
N ILE A 84 -14.05 -6.99 0.15
CA ILE A 84 -14.70 -5.81 -0.45
C ILE A 84 -15.43 -6.19 -1.74
N ASN A 85 -14.76 -6.85 -2.67
CA ASN A 85 -15.33 -7.14 -3.99
C ASN A 85 -16.46 -8.18 -3.91
N LEU A 86 -16.40 -9.15 -2.99
CA LEU A 86 -17.53 -10.07 -2.72
C LEU A 86 -18.78 -9.35 -2.21
N ARG A 87 -18.64 -8.35 -1.33
CA ARG A 87 -19.76 -7.50 -0.90
C ARG A 87 -20.37 -6.76 -2.09
N LYS A 88 -19.54 -6.11 -2.93
CA LYS A 88 -19.99 -5.41 -4.15
C LYS A 88 -20.75 -6.33 -5.11
N ILE A 89 -20.27 -7.55 -5.37
CA ILE A 89 -20.96 -8.52 -6.24
C ILE A 89 -22.33 -8.91 -5.68
N SER A 90 -22.44 -9.07 -4.35
CA SER A 90 -23.69 -9.49 -3.71
C SER A 90 -24.83 -8.48 -3.94
N VAL A 91 -24.52 -7.17 -3.93
CA VAL A 91 -25.47 -6.08 -4.15
C VAL A 91 -25.60 -5.64 -5.62
N SER A 92 -24.67 -6.00 -6.49
CA SER A 92 -24.67 -5.60 -7.90
C SER A 92 -25.82 -6.21 -8.72
N ASN A 93 -26.46 -5.41 -9.58
CA ASN A 93 -27.46 -5.85 -10.55
C ASN A 93 -26.93 -5.91 -11.99
N SER A 94 -25.82 -5.25 -12.33
CA SER A 94 -25.24 -5.29 -13.68
C SER A 94 -24.39 -6.54 -13.91
N LYS A 95 -24.65 -7.25 -15.02
CA LYS A 95 -23.87 -8.43 -15.43
C LYS A 95 -22.40 -8.10 -15.69
N SER A 96 -22.12 -6.93 -16.28
CA SER A 96 -20.76 -6.48 -16.59
C SER A 96 -20.02 -6.01 -15.33
N MET A 97 -20.73 -5.41 -14.36
CA MET A 97 -20.18 -5.07 -13.06
C MET A 97 -19.84 -6.33 -12.25
N GLN A 98 -20.79 -7.25 -12.12
CA GLN A 98 -20.57 -8.58 -11.53
C GLN A 98 -19.35 -9.27 -12.16
N GLN A 99 -19.28 -9.32 -13.50
CA GLN A 99 -18.17 -9.93 -14.22
C GLN A 99 -16.82 -9.27 -13.89
N SER A 100 -16.76 -7.93 -13.87
CA SER A 100 -15.52 -7.20 -13.56
C SER A 100 -15.06 -7.49 -12.13
N LEU A 101 -15.96 -7.35 -11.15
CA LEU A 101 -15.65 -7.60 -9.74
C LEU A 101 -15.24 -9.07 -9.49
N LEU A 102 -15.83 -10.03 -10.21
CA LEU A 102 -15.45 -11.45 -10.13
C LEU A 102 -14.04 -11.71 -10.72
N TYR A 103 -13.59 -10.92 -11.70
CA TYR A 103 -12.19 -10.95 -12.14
C TYR A 103 -11.25 -10.33 -11.09
N GLU A 104 -11.66 -9.29 -10.36
CA GLU A 104 -10.83 -8.74 -9.27
C GLU A 104 -10.70 -9.71 -8.10
N VAL A 105 -11.80 -10.37 -7.69
CA VAL A 105 -11.76 -11.46 -6.70
C VAL A 105 -10.84 -12.59 -7.16
N TYR A 106 -10.85 -12.92 -8.46
CA TYR A 106 -9.92 -13.90 -9.02
C TYR A 106 -8.45 -13.44 -8.96
N ASN A 107 -8.13 -12.22 -9.40
CA ASN A 107 -6.77 -11.68 -9.36
C ASN A 107 -6.22 -11.60 -7.92
N ALA A 108 -7.02 -11.12 -6.96
CA ALA A 108 -6.64 -11.04 -5.56
C ALA A 108 -6.42 -12.45 -4.95
N ALA A 109 -7.22 -13.44 -5.35
CA ALA A 109 -7.07 -14.82 -4.89
C ALA A 109 -5.76 -15.47 -5.41
N GLU A 110 -5.42 -15.27 -6.69
CA GLU A 110 -4.15 -15.78 -7.25
C GLU A 110 -2.93 -15.20 -6.52
N LEU A 111 -2.94 -13.89 -6.26
CA LEU A 111 -1.88 -13.19 -5.52
C LEU A 111 -1.79 -13.71 -4.07
N ALA A 112 -2.91 -13.79 -3.37
CA ALA A 112 -2.95 -14.31 -1.99
C ALA A 112 -2.49 -15.78 -1.92
N SER A 113 -2.85 -16.63 -2.88
CA SER A 113 -2.39 -18.03 -2.92
C SER A 113 -0.88 -18.15 -3.15
N GLY A 114 -0.34 -17.37 -4.09
CA GLY A 114 1.11 -17.31 -4.35
C GLY A 114 1.91 -16.81 -3.15
N ASN A 115 1.39 -15.82 -2.43
CA ASN A 115 2.04 -15.28 -1.24
C ASN A 115 1.91 -16.22 -0.03
N LEU A 116 0.77 -16.89 0.17
CA LEU A 116 0.62 -17.89 1.24
C LEU A 116 1.58 -19.08 1.06
N ALA A 117 1.83 -19.50 -0.19
CA ALA A 117 2.80 -20.55 -0.52
C ALA A 117 4.26 -20.20 -0.16
N THR A 118 4.56 -18.93 0.14
CA THR A 118 5.87 -18.50 0.67
C THR A 118 6.05 -18.97 2.12
N PHE A 119 4.99 -18.95 2.92
CA PHE A 119 4.94 -19.43 4.30
C PHE A 119 4.77 -20.96 4.34
N LYS A 120 5.85 -21.68 3.99
CA LYS A 120 5.91 -23.14 3.76
C LYS A 120 5.59 -23.98 5.01
N SER A 121 4.31 -24.01 5.39
CA SER A 121 3.76 -24.84 6.46
C SER A 121 2.97 -26.02 5.91
N ASN A 122 2.90 -27.10 6.69
CA ASN A 122 1.99 -28.22 6.46
C ASN A 122 0.85 -28.25 7.50
N ASP A 123 0.59 -27.13 8.18
CA ASP A 123 -0.51 -27.02 9.13
C ASP A 123 -1.89 -27.03 8.44
N ASP A 124 -2.85 -27.66 9.09
CA ASP A 124 -4.22 -27.85 8.60
C ASP A 124 -4.95 -26.51 8.37
N GLY A 125 -4.74 -25.50 9.22
CA GLY A 125 -5.36 -24.19 9.09
C GLY A 125 -4.83 -23.41 7.89
N VAL A 126 -3.50 -23.39 7.72
CA VAL A 126 -2.84 -22.75 6.56
C VAL A 126 -3.21 -23.45 5.26
N LEU A 127 -3.23 -24.80 5.24
CA LEU A 127 -3.64 -25.57 4.06
C LEU A 127 -5.11 -25.37 3.69
N LYS A 128 -6.01 -25.24 4.69
CA LYS A 128 -7.42 -24.90 4.47
C LYS A 128 -7.61 -23.47 3.99
N ALA A 129 -6.84 -22.51 4.51
CA ALA A 129 -6.83 -21.13 4.03
C ALA A 129 -6.38 -21.05 2.56
N GLN A 130 -5.31 -21.75 2.18
CA GLN A 130 -4.87 -21.83 0.79
C GLN A 130 -5.93 -22.47 -0.12
N LYS A 131 -6.56 -23.56 0.35
CA LYS A 131 -7.66 -24.22 -0.38
C LYS A 131 -8.86 -23.28 -0.59
N PHE A 132 -9.26 -22.54 0.44
CA PHE A 132 -10.34 -21.55 0.35
C PHE A 132 -10.04 -20.47 -0.68
N VAL A 133 -8.84 -19.88 -0.62
CA VAL A 133 -8.43 -18.82 -1.56
C VAL A 133 -8.42 -19.33 -3.01
N ASN A 134 -7.86 -20.51 -3.27
CA ASN A 134 -7.91 -21.13 -4.61
C ASN A 134 -9.36 -21.34 -5.08
N GLN A 135 -10.20 -21.98 -4.26
CA GLN A 135 -11.61 -22.25 -4.61
C GLN A 135 -12.42 -20.96 -4.82
N LEU A 136 -12.06 -19.87 -4.14
CA LEU A 136 -12.63 -18.54 -4.34
C LEU A 136 -12.21 -17.94 -5.68
N GLY A 137 -10.93 -18.04 -6.04
CA GLY A 137 -10.43 -17.63 -7.36
C GLY A 137 -11.12 -18.39 -8.49
N ASP A 138 -11.01 -19.72 -8.49
CA ASP A 138 -11.55 -20.60 -9.55
C ASP A 138 -13.06 -20.41 -9.75
N TYR A 139 -13.83 -20.30 -8.66
CA TYR A 139 -15.28 -20.08 -8.74
C TYR A 139 -15.62 -18.69 -9.27
N SER A 140 -14.89 -17.65 -8.84
CA SER A 140 -15.12 -16.28 -9.31
C SER A 140 -14.81 -16.16 -10.80
N HIS A 141 -13.69 -16.73 -11.25
CA HIS A 141 -13.34 -16.82 -12.67
C HIS A 141 -14.40 -17.60 -13.48
N THR A 142 -14.90 -18.71 -12.94
CA THR A 142 -15.96 -19.52 -13.58
C THR A 142 -17.27 -18.74 -13.74
N LEU A 143 -17.66 -17.95 -12.74
CA LEU A 143 -18.84 -17.09 -12.81
C LEU A 143 -18.63 -15.91 -13.77
N ALA A 144 -17.45 -15.29 -13.79
CA ALA A 144 -17.10 -14.24 -14.74
C ALA A 144 -17.16 -14.74 -16.19
N MET A 145 -16.62 -15.94 -16.47
CA MET A 145 -16.80 -16.61 -17.77
C MET A 145 -18.27 -16.97 -18.06
N GLY A 146 -19.05 -17.30 -17.04
CA GLY A 146 -20.50 -17.52 -17.18
C GLY A 146 -21.23 -16.28 -17.69
N LEU A 147 -20.97 -15.14 -17.05
CA LEU A 147 -21.53 -13.83 -17.42
C LEU A 147 -21.04 -13.38 -18.82
N ALA A 148 -19.77 -13.62 -19.16
CA ALA A 148 -19.22 -13.39 -20.50
C ALA A 148 -20.01 -14.10 -21.61
N ASN A 149 -20.52 -15.30 -21.30
CA ASN A 149 -21.35 -16.13 -22.19
C ASN A 149 -22.86 -15.86 -22.05
N GLY A 150 -23.25 -14.72 -21.47
CA GLY A 150 -24.63 -14.26 -21.39
C GLY A 150 -25.49 -14.89 -20.29
N LYS A 151 -24.90 -15.69 -19.38
CA LYS A 151 -25.60 -16.20 -18.18
C LYS A 151 -25.88 -15.07 -17.18
N GLU A 152 -26.42 -15.44 -16.03
CA GLU A 152 -26.72 -14.56 -14.89
C GLU A 152 -26.28 -15.26 -13.61
N LEU A 153 -25.91 -14.51 -12.57
CA LEU A 153 -25.72 -15.06 -11.24
C LEU A 153 -27.06 -15.51 -10.67
N SER A 154 -27.20 -16.81 -10.39
CA SER A 154 -28.41 -17.33 -9.74
C SER A 154 -28.50 -16.87 -8.28
N GLY A 155 -29.67 -17.05 -7.66
CA GLY A 155 -29.82 -16.84 -6.22
C GLY A 155 -28.90 -17.72 -5.38
N GLU A 156 -28.58 -18.94 -5.85
CA GLU A 156 -27.59 -19.80 -5.21
C GLU A 156 -26.17 -19.26 -5.36
N ASP A 157 -25.79 -18.75 -6.54
CA ASP A 157 -24.45 -18.18 -6.75
C ASP A 157 -24.23 -16.95 -5.88
N ARG A 158 -25.21 -16.05 -5.81
CA ARG A 158 -25.18 -14.89 -4.88
C ARG A 158 -25.08 -15.32 -3.42
N GLN A 159 -25.82 -16.36 -3.00
CA GLN A 159 -25.75 -16.86 -1.63
C GLN A 159 -24.40 -17.52 -1.31
N ARG A 160 -23.78 -18.21 -2.28
CA ARG A 160 -22.44 -18.78 -2.14
C ARG A 160 -21.38 -17.68 -2.05
N LEU A 161 -21.41 -16.69 -2.93
CA LEU A 161 -20.50 -15.53 -2.89
C LEU A 161 -20.62 -14.75 -1.57
N PHE A 162 -21.85 -14.55 -1.06
CA PHE A 162 -22.06 -13.93 0.26
C PHE A 162 -21.36 -14.73 1.37
N LYS A 163 -21.58 -16.05 1.43
CA LYS A 163 -20.90 -16.94 2.39
C LYS A 163 -19.37 -16.92 2.24
N MET A 164 -18.87 -16.84 1.02
CA MET A 164 -17.42 -16.72 0.79
C MET A 164 -16.88 -15.37 1.26
N GLY A 165 -17.69 -14.31 1.29
CA GLY A 165 -17.38 -13.04 1.95
C GLY A 165 -17.27 -13.20 3.47
N GLU A 166 -18.19 -13.95 4.10
CA GLU A 166 -18.11 -14.28 5.53
C GLU A 166 -16.83 -15.07 5.88
N ILE A 167 -16.33 -15.92 4.97
CA ILE A 167 -15.06 -16.63 5.13
C ILE A 167 -13.86 -15.72 4.85
N ALA A 168 -13.93 -14.82 3.87
CA ALA A 168 -12.90 -13.82 3.60
C ALA A 168 -12.69 -12.87 4.80
N ASP A 169 -13.76 -12.50 5.51
CA ASP A 169 -13.68 -11.74 6.77
C ASP A 169 -12.95 -12.49 7.88
N VAL A 170 -13.01 -13.83 7.92
CA VAL A 170 -12.25 -14.66 8.87
C VAL A 170 -10.80 -14.81 8.41
N TYR A 171 -10.56 -14.91 7.11
CA TYR A 171 -9.22 -14.90 6.50
C TYR A 171 -8.46 -13.60 6.83
N GLN A 172 -9.11 -12.45 6.63
CA GLN A 172 -8.58 -11.13 6.97
C GLN A 172 -8.26 -11.03 8.47
N LYS A 173 -9.18 -11.42 9.36
CA LYS A 173 -8.96 -11.38 10.82
C LYS A 173 -7.84 -12.31 11.30
N SER A 174 -7.68 -13.48 10.66
CA SER A 174 -6.52 -14.35 10.89
C SER A 174 -5.22 -13.62 10.55
N LEU A 175 -5.13 -12.96 9.39
CA LEU A 175 -3.96 -12.19 8.99
C LEU A 175 -3.70 -10.98 9.91
N GLU A 176 -4.72 -10.15 10.20
CA GLU A 176 -4.63 -9.02 11.14
C GLU A 176 -4.11 -9.45 12.52
N SER A 177 -4.49 -10.65 12.98
CA SER A 177 -4.03 -11.18 14.26
C SER A 177 -2.55 -11.57 14.27
N VAL A 178 -1.91 -11.85 13.13
CA VAL A 178 -0.48 -12.22 13.06
C VAL A 178 0.39 -11.11 13.63
N GLN A 179 0.24 -9.87 13.17
CA GLN A 179 1.02 -8.73 13.67
C GLN A 179 0.86 -8.58 15.19
N LYS A 180 -0.39 -8.61 15.67
CA LYS A 180 -0.68 -8.49 17.10
C LYS A 180 -0.06 -9.64 17.91
N ASN A 181 -0.18 -10.88 17.43
CA ASN A 181 0.35 -12.06 18.12
C ASN A 181 1.90 -12.05 18.14
N LEU A 182 2.55 -11.46 17.14
CA LEU A 182 3.99 -11.22 17.10
C LEU A 182 4.41 -10.11 18.08
N ASP A 183 3.66 -9.01 18.13
CA ASP A 183 3.88 -7.92 19.10
C ASP A 183 3.70 -8.41 20.55
N ASP A 184 2.63 -9.16 20.84
CA ASP A 184 2.35 -9.80 22.14
C ASP A 184 3.43 -10.84 22.52
N ALA A 185 4.07 -11.48 21.53
CA ALA A 185 5.20 -12.40 21.72
C ALA A 185 6.58 -11.70 21.80
N ASN A 186 6.67 -10.40 21.50
CA ASN A 186 7.91 -9.66 21.28
C ASN A 186 8.81 -10.35 20.23
N LEU A 187 8.23 -10.71 19.08
CA LEU A 187 8.93 -11.25 17.90
C LEU A 187 8.68 -10.35 16.69
N ALA A 188 9.67 -10.20 15.82
CA ALA A 188 9.45 -9.72 14.45
C ALA A 188 9.01 -10.87 13.54
N LEU A 189 8.42 -10.54 12.37
CA LEU A 189 8.10 -11.50 11.28
C LEU A 189 9.31 -12.35 10.80
N THR A 190 10.52 -11.95 11.19
CA THR A 190 11.82 -12.51 10.80
C THR A 190 12.40 -13.51 11.80
N ASP A 191 11.84 -13.58 13.01
CA ASP A 191 12.50 -14.23 14.15
C ASP A 191 12.22 -15.73 14.22
N GLU A 192 13.12 -16.49 14.86
CA GLU A 192 12.92 -17.93 15.10
C GLU A 192 11.70 -18.15 16.01
N GLY A 193 10.60 -18.63 15.41
CA GLY A 193 9.29 -18.81 16.04
C GLY A 193 8.16 -17.97 15.40
N ALA A 194 8.49 -16.97 14.58
CA ALA A 194 7.48 -16.14 13.91
C ALA A 194 6.55 -16.92 12.97
N LEU A 195 7.08 -17.99 12.33
CA LEU A 195 6.28 -18.90 11.51
C LEU A 195 5.25 -19.68 12.34
N ASP A 196 5.57 -20.06 13.58
CA ASP A 196 4.63 -20.75 14.46
C ASP A 196 3.50 -19.81 14.92
N VAL A 197 3.81 -18.53 15.15
CA VAL A 197 2.82 -17.48 15.43
C VAL A 197 1.91 -17.20 14.23
N PHE A 198 2.48 -17.13 13.02
CA PHE A 198 1.73 -17.03 11.77
C PHE A 198 0.78 -18.22 11.62
N VAL A 199 1.27 -19.46 11.77
CA VAL A 199 0.47 -20.68 11.69
C VAL A 199 -0.65 -20.70 12.74
N GLN A 200 -0.34 -20.36 13.99
CA GLN A 200 -1.33 -20.33 15.08
C GLN A 200 -2.47 -19.34 14.82
N SER A 201 -2.22 -18.27 14.06
CA SER A 201 -3.22 -17.27 13.68
C SER A 201 -4.25 -17.81 12.67
N PHE A 202 -3.95 -18.89 11.95
CA PHE A 202 -4.87 -19.62 11.07
C PHE A 202 -5.63 -20.77 11.77
N SER A 203 -5.49 -20.98 13.08
CA SER A 203 -6.13 -22.11 13.76
C SER A 203 -7.67 -22.09 13.71
N SER A 204 -8.28 -20.92 13.48
CA SER A 204 -9.73 -20.80 13.23
C SER A 204 -10.18 -21.49 11.94
N PHE A 205 -9.30 -21.63 10.94
CA PHE A 205 -9.58 -22.44 9.74
C PHE A 205 -9.57 -23.94 10.05
N SER A 206 -8.90 -24.36 11.12
CA SER A 206 -8.83 -25.77 11.53
C SER A 206 -10.11 -26.27 12.22
N GLU A 207 -11.00 -25.38 12.68
CA GLU A 207 -12.16 -25.75 13.50
C GLU A 207 -13.20 -26.63 12.76
N PRO A 208 -13.72 -27.72 13.38
CA PRO A 208 -14.75 -28.57 12.77
C PRO A 208 -16.10 -27.88 12.51
N SER A 209 -16.32 -26.69 13.10
CA SER A 209 -17.49 -25.83 12.92
C SER A 209 -17.52 -25.15 11.54
N PHE A 210 -16.39 -25.09 10.86
CA PHE A 210 -16.19 -24.26 9.68
C PHE A 210 -16.46 -25.04 8.38
N GLU A 211 -17.75 -25.17 8.02
CA GLU A 211 -18.19 -25.87 6.80
C GLU A 211 -17.84 -25.09 5.52
N TYR A 212 -16.64 -25.32 4.98
CA TYR A 212 -16.25 -24.85 3.65
C TYR A 212 -17.17 -25.45 2.56
N PRO A 213 -17.72 -24.63 1.64
CA PRO A 213 -18.44 -25.14 0.48
C PRO A 213 -17.52 -26.02 -0.40
N GLU A 214 -17.83 -27.31 -0.53
CA GLU A 214 -17.08 -28.19 -1.43
C GLU A 214 -17.36 -27.82 -2.90
N MET A 215 -16.35 -27.24 -3.56
CA MET A 215 -16.39 -26.92 -4.99
C MET A 215 -15.26 -27.61 -5.74
N ILE A 216 -15.57 -28.05 -6.97
CA ILE A 216 -14.69 -28.81 -7.86
C ILE A 216 -14.59 -28.06 -9.20
N TYR A 217 -13.50 -27.31 -9.43
CA TYR A 217 -13.07 -26.89 -10.78
C TYR A 217 -11.56 -26.53 -10.81
N ASP A 218 -11.08 -25.94 -11.92
CA ASP A 218 -9.68 -25.89 -12.40
C ASP A 218 -9.45 -24.59 -13.23
N GLY A 219 -8.48 -23.71 -12.88
CA GLY A 219 -8.22 -22.36 -13.46
C GLY A 219 -7.32 -22.32 -14.72
N PRO A 220 -6.54 -21.24 -15.04
CA PRO A 220 -6.41 -19.85 -14.52
C PRO A 220 -6.89 -18.79 -15.59
N PHE A 221 -6.42 -17.53 -15.88
CA PHE A 221 -5.18 -16.71 -15.68
C PHE A 221 -5.46 -15.16 -15.81
N SER A 222 -4.47 -14.27 -15.54
CA SER A 222 -4.63 -12.84 -15.12
C SER A 222 -3.90 -11.71 -15.92
N SER A 223 -3.98 -10.43 -15.44
CA SER A 223 -3.21 -9.16 -15.77
C SER A 223 -3.60 -8.27 -17.00
N ALA A 224 -3.21 -6.97 -17.21
CA ALA A 224 -2.94 -5.72 -16.42
C ALA A 224 -2.45 -4.55 -17.36
N LEU A 225 -2.48 -3.21 -17.01
CA LEU A 225 -1.57 -2.08 -17.49
C LEU A 225 -1.95 -0.57 -17.19
N GLU A 226 -1.04 0.38 -17.47
CA GLU A 226 -0.98 1.83 -17.02
C GLU A 226 -0.83 2.93 -18.15
N ASN A 227 -1.01 4.24 -17.81
CA ASN A 227 -0.37 5.53 -18.29
C ASN A 227 -1.36 6.74 -18.44
N ARG A 228 -0.95 8.00 -18.11
CA ARG A 228 -1.84 9.20 -18.04
C ARG A 228 -1.17 10.58 -18.36
N GLU A 229 -1.98 11.64 -18.60
CA GLU A 229 -1.57 13.02 -19.00
C GLU A 229 -2.26 14.12 -18.14
N THR A 230 -1.58 15.26 -17.89
CA THR A 230 -2.08 16.39 -17.07
C THR A 230 -2.91 17.45 -17.83
N LYS A 231 -4.24 17.45 -17.69
CA LYS A 231 -5.17 18.36 -18.38
C LYS A 231 -5.41 19.70 -17.67
N GLY A 232 -5.45 19.70 -16.33
CA GLY A 232 -5.85 20.86 -15.51
C GLY A 232 -4.82 21.98 -15.41
N LEU A 233 -3.58 21.70 -15.80
CA LEU A 233 -2.48 22.68 -15.76
C LEU A 233 -2.55 23.61 -16.99
N VAL A 234 -3.07 24.83 -16.78
CA VAL A 234 -3.26 25.86 -17.81
C VAL A 234 -2.47 27.14 -17.51
N GLY A 235 -2.15 27.93 -18.53
CA GLY A 235 -1.30 29.11 -18.43
C GLY A 235 0.17 28.84 -18.72
N ASP A 236 1.00 29.89 -18.61
CA ASP A 236 2.44 29.88 -18.88
C ASP A 236 3.25 29.23 -17.73
N GLU A 237 4.54 28.96 -17.98
CA GLU A 237 5.47 28.61 -16.88
C GLU A 237 5.85 29.85 -16.05
N ILE A 238 5.82 29.71 -14.73
CA ILE A 238 6.21 30.74 -13.76
C ILE A 238 7.71 30.72 -13.45
N THR A 239 8.24 31.81 -12.90
CA THR A 239 9.57 31.85 -12.26
C THR A 239 9.48 31.57 -10.76
N LYS A 240 10.63 31.36 -10.10
CA LYS A 240 10.70 31.10 -8.65
C LYS A 240 10.24 32.29 -7.83
N GLU A 241 10.56 33.50 -8.29
CA GLU A 241 10.17 34.76 -7.67
C GLU A 241 8.66 34.98 -7.77
N GLN A 242 8.05 34.62 -8.91
CA GLN A 242 6.59 34.61 -9.07
C GLN A 242 5.96 33.55 -8.16
N GLY A 243 6.59 32.38 -8.04
CA GLY A 243 6.12 31.29 -7.18
C GLY A 243 6.02 31.67 -5.70
N THR A 244 6.99 32.41 -5.16
CA THR A 244 6.93 32.95 -3.79
C THR A 244 5.67 33.80 -3.54
N GLU A 245 5.30 34.69 -4.48
CA GLU A 245 4.09 35.51 -4.35
C GLU A 245 2.80 34.71 -4.59
N ILE A 246 2.85 33.69 -5.44
CA ILE A 246 1.75 32.75 -5.66
C ILE A 246 1.47 31.94 -4.39
N VAL A 247 2.49 31.41 -3.70
CA VAL A 247 2.31 30.69 -2.41
C VAL A 247 1.65 31.59 -1.36
N LYS A 248 2.12 32.84 -1.22
CA LYS A 248 1.50 33.83 -0.30
C LYS A 248 0.02 34.08 -0.62
N ALA A 249 -0.33 34.20 -1.90
CA ALA A 249 -1.71 34.42 -2.33
C ALA A 249 -2.59 33.18 -2.13
N LYS A 250 -2.11 32.00 -2.51
CA LYS A 250 -2.85 30.72 -2.41
C LYS A 250 -3.13 30.31 -0.97
N LEU A 251 -2.22 30.61 -0.04
CA LEU A 251 -2.36 30.31 1.39
C LEU A 251 -2.84 31.50 2.22
N ALA A 252 -3.32 32.59 1.61
CA ALA A 252 -3.58 33.87 2.30
C ALA A 252 -4.53 33.76 3.52
N THR A 253 -5.46 32.81 3.54
CA THR A 253 -6.36 32.53 4.67
C THR A 253 -5.64 31.96 5.91
N LEU A 254 -4.40 31.48 5.76
CA LEU A 254 -3.56 30.91 6.82
C LEU A 254 -2.46 31.88 7.31
N ASN A 255 -2.46 33.13 6.85
CA ASN A 255 -1.46 34.17 7.20
C ASN A 255 0.01 33.72 7.04
N PRO A 256 0.45 33.33 5.84
CA PRO A 256 1.76 32.70 5.61
C PRO A 256 2.93 33.65 5.87
N ALA A 257 3.87 33.21 6.72
CA ALA A 257 5.13 33.88 7.00
C ALA A 257 6.33 33.07 6.47
N ASP A 258 7.50 33.71 6.35
CA ASP A 258 8.78 33.07 6.00
C ASP A 258 8.70 32.08 4.82
N VAL A 259 8.09 32.54 3.71
CA VAL A 259 8.00 31.77 2.45
C VAL A 259 9.37 31.76 1.77
N GLU A 260 10.03 30.61 1.81
CA GLU A 260 11.37 30.38 1.25
C GLU A 260 11.32 29.27 0.18
N PHE A 261 12.06 29.46 -0.92
CA PHE A 261 12.18 28.47 -1.98
C PHE A 261 13.05 27.29 -1.52
N ALA A 262 12.51 26.07 -1.64
CA ALA A 262 13.14 24.85 -1.14
C ALA A 262 13.65 23.91 -2.26
N GLY A 263 12.97 23.84 -3.41
CA GLY A 263 13.32 22.86 -4.45
C GLY A 263 12.50 22.92 -5.74
N GLU A 264 12.75 21.96 -6.61
CA GLU A 264 12.01 21.70 -7.84
C GLU A 264 11.83 20.18 -7.99
N ALA A 265 10.69 19.74 -8.52
CA ALA A 265 10.48 18.35 -8.92
C ALA A 265 10.08 18.23 -10.39
N ASP A 266 10.66 17.25 -11.08
CA ASP A 266 10.42 16.92 -12.50
C ASP A 266 9.62 15.61 -12.66
N GLY A 267 8.60 15.41 -11.81
CA GLY A 267 7.60 14.34 -11.97
C GLY A 267 6.56 14.66 -13.06
N ASP A 268 5.51 13.83 -13.15
CA ASP A 268 4.40 14.02 -14.10
C ASP A 268 3.73 15.40 -13.98
N ILE A 269 3.66 15.91 -12.74
CA ILE A 269 3.42 17.32 -12.45
C ILE A 269 4.77 17.93 -12.04
N LYS A 270 5.26 18.89 -12.84
CA LYS A 270 6.49 19.62 -12.54
C LYS A 270 6.24 20.75 -11.55
N THR A 271 6.94 20.77 -10.41
CA THR A 271 6.69 21.73 -9.32
C THR A 271 7.87 22.63 -9.00
N PHE A 272 7.56 23.78 -8.42
CA PHE A 272 8.46 24.48 -7.51
C PHE A 272 7.98 24.26 -6.08
N ASP A 273 8.93 24.00 -5.19
CA ASP A 273 8.66 23.60 -3.81
C ASP A 273 9.15 24.69 -2.84
N TYR A 274 8.39 24.94 -1.79
CA TYR A 274 8.62 26.01 -0.82
C TYR A 274 8.41 25.51 0.61
N THR A 275 9.16 26.09 1.54
CA THR A 275 8.84 26.06 2.97
C THR A 275 8.13 27.34 3.37
N VAL A 276 7.14 27.24 4.26
CA VAL A 276 6.36 28.36 4.79
C VAL A 276 6.11 28.13 6.28
N LYS A 277 5.92 29.21 7.05
CA LYS A 277 5.42 29.12 8.43
C LYS A 277 3.95 29.52 8.52
N ILE A 278 3.15 28.62 9.10
CA ILE A 278 1.74 28.84 9.44
C ILE A 278 1.64 28.78 10.97
N ASN A 279 1.14 29.83 11.63
CA ASN A 279 1.05 29.92 13.10
C ASN A 279 2.38 29.66 13.89
N GLY A 280 3.53 29.67 13.20
CA GLY A 280 4.85 29.34 13.76
C GLY A 280 5.32 27.91 13.47
N GLU A 281 4.42 27.02 13.04
CA GLU A 281 4.72 25.67 12.56
C GLU A 281 5.28 25.72 11.13
N SER A 282 6.24 24.85 10.82
CA SER A 282 6.77 24.72 9.45
C SER A 282 5.88 23.82 8.59
N ALA A 283 5.56 24.28 7.39
CA ALA A 283 4.84 23.54 6.36
C ALA A 283 5.61 23.53 5.03
N TYR A 284 5.33 22.53 4.21
CA TYR A 284 5.86 22.35 2.86
C TYR A 284 4.75 22.58 1.84
N VAL A 285 5.10 23.21 0.72
CA VAL A 285 4.16 23.63 -0.35
C VAL A 285 4.75 23.25 -1.69
N GLN A 286 3.94 22.71 -2.58
CA GLN A 286 4.31 22.50 -3.98
C GLN A 286 3.32 23.20 -4.89
N ILE A 287 3.82 24.00 -5.82
CA ILE A 287 3.03 24.64 -6.87
C ILE A 287 3.49 24.15 -8.24
N ALA A 288 2.56 23.91 -9.16
CA ALA A 288 2.90 23.54 -10.52
C ALA A 288 3.62 24.70 -11.22
N ARG A 289 4.74 24.39 -11.89
CA ARG A 289 5.49 25.36 -12.71
C ARG A 289 4.60 25.98 -13.79
N LYS A 290 3.72 25.19 -14.39
CA LYS A 290 2.70 25.67 -15.34
C LYS A 290 1.50 26.23 -14.57
N GLY A 291 1.24 27.53 -14.73
CA GLY A 291 0.07 28.21 -14.18
C GLY A 291 0.07 28.54 -12.68
N GLY A 292 1.01 28.01 -11.88
CA GLY A 292 1.05 28.27 -10.44
C GLY A 292 -0.13 27.67 -9.67
N MET A 293 -0.67 26.53 -10.13
CA MET A 293 -1.66 25.76 -9.37
C MET A 293 -1.03 25.28 -8.06
N LEU A 294 -1.71 25.45 -6.92
CA LEU A 294 -1.31 24.80 -5.66
C LEU A 294 -1.58 23.30 -5.80
N ILE A 295 -0.54 22.46 -5.77
CA ILE A 295 -0.65 21.01 -5.97
C ILE A 295 -0.74 20.30 -4.63
N SER A 296 0.17 20.62 -3.71
CA SER A 296 0.15 20.09 -2.36
C SER A 296 0.54 21.16 -1.34
N PHE A 297 0.01 21.03 -0.13
CA PHE A 297 0.47 21.75 1.06
C PHE A 297 0.33 20.81 2.26
N ASN A 298 1.34 20.74 3.11
CA ASN A 298 1.34 19.90 4.31
C ASN A 298 2.10 20.58 5.45
N ALA A 299 1.40 20.88 6.55
CA ALA A 299 1.97 21.32 7.82
C ALA A 299 2.22 20.13 8.75
N ARG A 300 3.22 20.24 9.63
CA ARG A 300 3.37 19.28 10.74
C ARG A 300 2.34 19.59 11.82
N ALA A 301 1.46 18.66 12.12
CA ALA A 301 0.59 18.73 13.29
C ALA A 301 1.23 18.05 14.50
N ASP A 302 1.37 18.79 15.60
CA ASP A 302 1.52 18.20 16.93
C ASP A 302 0.13 17.73 17.39
N LEU A 303 -0.16 16.44 17.16
CA LEU A 303 -1.48 15.85 17.38
C LEU A 303 -1.88 15.86 18.87
N GLN A 304 -3.13 16.27 19.13
CA GLN A 304 -3.84 16.00 20.39
C GLN A 304 -5.18 15.36 20.03
N SER A 305 -5.44 14.17 20.55
CA SER A 305 -6.59 13.37 20.11
C SER A 305 -7.92 13.95 20.58
N ALA A 306 -8.87 13.98 19.64
CA ALA A 306 -10.29 14.09 19.89
C ALA A 306 -11.00 12.95 19.15
N ALA A 307 -12.06 12.40 19.76
CA ALA A 307 -12.85 11.33 19.18
C ALA A 307 -14.17 11.90 18.64
N ILE A 308 -14.12 12.36 17.39
CA ILE A 308 -15.29 12.73 16.58
C ILE A 308 -15.19 11.90 15.28
N VAL A 309 -16.32 11.35 14.81
CA VAL A 309 -16.34 10.43 13.66
C VAL A 309 -16.64 11.15 12.34
N GLU A 310 -17.50 12.18 12.39
CA GLU A 310 -17.79 13.05 11.25
C GLU A 310 -17.01 14.36 11.34
N ALA A 311 -16.41 14.79 10.24
CA ALA A 311 -15.82 16.11 10.12
C ALA A 311 -16.90 17.18 10.34
N SER A 312 -16.74 17.98 11.40
CA SER A 312 -17.72 19.00 11.77
C SER A 312 -18.08 19.94 10.61
N GLU A 313 -19.28 20.52 10.61
CA GLU A 313 -19.68 21.53 9.61
C GLU A 313 -18.65 22.68 9.51
N THR A 314 -17.98 23.02 10.63
CA THR A 314 -16.86 23.97 10.67
C THR A 314 -15.66 23.51 9.85
N CYS A 315 -15.22 22.26 10.01
CA CYS A 315 -14.14 21.67 9.19
C CYS A 315 -14.48 21.72 7.69
N GLN A 316 -15.70 21.33 7.33
CA GLN A 316 -16.19 21.32 5.96
C GLN A 316 -16.22 22.75 5.37
N GLN A 317 -16.74 23.72 6.12
CA GLN A 317 -16.77 25.13 5.73
C GLN A 317 -15.35 25.71 5.57
N ARG A 318 -14.40 25.37 6.45
CA ARG A 318 -12.99 25.79 6.31
C ARG A 318 -12.31 25.19 5.08
N ALA A 319 -12.59 23.93 4.75
CA ALA A 319 -12.08 23.32 3.54
C ALA A 319 -12.57 24.05 2.26
N LEU A 320 -13.86 24.42 2.21
CA LEU A 320 -14.43 25.20 1.11
C LEU A 320 -13.86 26.62 1.02
N GLU A 321 -13.70 27.32 2.14
CA GLU A 321 -13.10 28.65 2.21
C GLU A 321 -11.64 28.66 1.72
N PHE A 322 -10.84 27.67 2.14
CA PHE A 322 -9.46 27.51 1.71
C PHE A 322 -9.36 27.13 0.22
N ALA A 323 -10.12 26.14 -0.24
CA ALA A 323 -10.13 25.74 -1.64
C ALA A 323 -10.44 26.93 -2.56
N LYS A 324 -11.44 27.74 -2.19
CA LYS A 324 -11.80 28.96 -2.91
C LYS A 324 -10.68 30.01 -2.92
N ALA A 325 -10.01 30.24 -1.78
CA ALA A 325 -8.85 31.13 -1.70
C ALA A 325 -7.66 30.63 -2.55
N ALA A 326 -7.42 29.32 -2.57
CA ALA A 326 -6.46 28.66 -3.44
C ALA A 326 -6.88 28.63 -4.93
N GLY A 327 -8.08 29.12 -5.28
CA GLY A 327 -8.58 29.29 -6.65
C GLY A 327 -9.43 28.14 -7.19
N PHE A 328 -9.74 27.14 -6.38
CA PHE A 328 -10.65 26.04 -6.71
C PHE A 328 -12.08 26.50 -6.39
N ASN A 329 -12.81 26.93 -7.41
CA ASN A 329 -14.14 27.52 -7.28
C ASN A 329 -15.24 26.46 -7.51
N ASP A 330 -16.45 26.77 -7.06
CA ASP A 330 -17.67 25.97 -7.27
C ASP A 330 -17.53 24.49 -6.86
N MET A 331 -16.75 24.28 -5.79
CA MET A 331 -16.50 22.99 -5.14
C MET A 331 -17.65 22.63 -4.19
N ALA A 332 -18.04 21.36 -4.17
CA ALA A 332 -18.90 20.76 -3.15
C ALA A 332 -18.13 19.75 -2.31
N VAL A 333 -18.52 19.62 -1.03
CA VAL A 333 -18.13 18.46 -0.21
C VAL A 333 -18.82 17.24 -0.78
N VAL A 334 -18.03 16.23 -1.14
CA VAL A 334 -18.55 14.96 -1.68
C VAL A 334 -18.37 13.79 -0.71
N TRP A 335 -17.44 13.91 0.23
CA TRP A 335 -17.22 12.97 1.33
C TRP A 335 -16.35 13.63 2.41
N SER A 336 -16.49 13.21 3.67
CA SER A 336 -15.59 13.61 4.76
C SER A 336 -15.60 12.63 5.92
N SER A 337 -14.48 12.49 6.62
CA SER A 337 -14.37 11.77 7.90
C SER A 337 -13.54 12.56 8.91
N SER A 338 -13.63 12.19 10.19
CA SER A 338 -12.66 12.58 11.22
C SER A 338 -11.97 11.36 11.82
N SER A 339 -10.69 11.50 12.16
CA SER A 339 -9.94 10.57 13.01
C SER A 339 -8.76 11.29 13.67
N ASP A 340 -8.33 10.84 14.86
CA ASP A 340 -7.14 11.33 15.58
C ASP A 340 -7.01 12.87 15.77
N GLY A 341 -8.13 13.61 15.75
CA GLY A 341 -8.16 15.07 15.81
C GLY A 341 -7.93 15.79 14.47
N GLU A 342 -8.01 15.06 13.35
CA GLU A 342 -7.94 15.57 11.98
C GLU A 342 -9.23 15.25 11.19
N CYS A 343 -9.87 16.27 10.65
CA CYS A 343 -10.89 16.15 9.62
C CYS A 343 -10.23 15.96 8.24
N VAL A 344 -10.65 14.96 7.46
CA VAL A 344 -10.32 14.81 6.04
C VAL A 344 -11.56 15.05 5.20
N ILE A 345 -11.48 15.99 4.25
CA ILE A 345 -12.60 16.43 3.42
C ILE A 345 -12.22 16.26 1.95
N ASN A 346 -13.02 15.48 1.22
CA ASN A 346 -12.94 15.37 -0.24
C ASN A 346 -13.92 16.38 -0.87
N LEU A 347 -13.38 17.24 -1.72
CA LEU A 347 -14.10 18.25 -2.50
C LEU A 347 -14.06 17.89 -4.00
N ALA A 348 -15.14 18.14 -4.73
CA ALA A 348 -15.15 18.05 -6.19
C ALA A 348 -15.85 19.28 -6.81
N PRO A 349 -15.39 19.79 -7.97
CA PRO A 349 -16.05 20.89 -8.64
C PRO A 349 -17.41 20.46 -9.21
N MET A 350 -18.32 21.42 -9.34
CA MET A 350 -19.65 21.23 -9.92
C MET A 350 -19.76 21.95 -11.27
N GLN A 351 -20.29 21.27 -12.29
CA GLN A 351 -20.66 21.90 -13.57
C GLN A 351 -22.13 21.60 -13.87
N ASN A 352 -22.96 22.62 -14.06
CA ASN A 352 -24.40 22.46 -14.33
C ASN A 352 -25.16 21.60 -13.29
N ASN A 353 -24.81 21.72 -12.01
CA ASN A 353 -25.30 20.88 -10.90
C ASN A 353 -24.92 19.38 -10.98
N ILE A 354 -23.92 19.03 -11.79
CA ILE A 354 -23.31 17.70 -11.88
C ILE A 354 -21.97 17.75 -11.14
N VAL A 355 -21.77 16.83 -10.19
CA VAL A 355 -20.51 16.66 -9.44
C VAL A 355 -19.43 16.03 -10.34
N LEU A 356 -18.17 16.46 -10.26
CA LEU A 356 -17.08 15.95 -11.12
C LEU A 356 -16.02 15.17 -10.33
N TYR A 357 -16.26 13.88 -10.04
CA TYR A 357 -15.32 13.03 -9.28
C TYR A 357 -13.91 12.83 -9.88
N PRO A 358 -13.66 12.91 -11.21
CA PRO A 358 -12.29 12.90 -11.73
C PRO A 358 -11.44 14.07 -11.21
N ASP A 359 -12.06 15.20 -10.87
CA ASP A 359 -11.41 16.46 -10.51
C ASP A 359 -11.31 16.66 -8.99
N LEU A 360 -11.19 15.56 -8.23
CA LEU A 360 -11.11 15.59 -6.77
C LEU A 360 -9.98 16.50 -6.24
N VAL A 361 -10.27 17.14 -5.12
CA VAL A 361 -9.35 17.94 -4.30
C VAL A 361 -9.54 17.49 -2.84
N LYS A 362 -8.45 17.21 -2.13
CA LYS A 362 -8.48 16.76 -0.74
C LYS A 362 -8.00 17.87 0.17
N VAL A 363 -8.67 18.07 1.30
CA VAL A 363 -8.29 19.06 2.32
C VAL A 363 -8.28 18.39 3.68
N LYS A 364 -7.26 18.66 4.50
CA LYS A 364 -7.14 18.19 5.87
C LYS A 364 -7.17 19.39 6.83
N VAL A 365 -8.03 19.31 7.84
CA VAL A 365 -8.26 20.37 8.84
C VAL A 365 -8.04 19.81 10.24
N ARG A 366 -7.30 20.53 11.08
CA ARG A 366 -7.08 20.17 12.49
C ARG A 366 -8.34 20.51 13.30
N GLU A 367 -8.90 19.57 14.06
CA GLU A 367 -10.15 19.80 14.79
C GLU A 367 -10.02 20.82 15.92
N SER A 368 -8.88 20.85 16.60
CA SER A 368 -8.67 21.65 17.83
C SER A 368 -8.68 23.17 17.60
N ASP A 369 -8.30 23.64 16.41
CA ASP A 369 -8.24 25.06 16.05
C ASP A 369 -8.90 25.39 14.69
N ASN A 370 -9.34 24.38 13.93
CA ASN A 370 -9.92 24.47 12.58
C ASN A 370 -8.96 25.06 11.52
N THR A 371 -7.65 24.94 11.73
CA THR A 371 -6.61 25.31 10.75
C THR A 371 -6.52 24.25 9.65
N VAL A 372 -6.42 24.67 8.38
CA VAL A 372 -6.07 23.77 7.28
C VAL A 372 -4.60 23.39 7.41
N ILE A 373 -4.32 22.09 7.53
CA ILE A 373 -2.99 21.53 7.74
C ILE A 373 -2.53 20.62 6.59
N GLY A 374 -3.43 20.27 5.66
CA GLY A 374 -3.08 19.48 4.48
C GLY A 374 -3.96 19.79 3.28
N PHE A 375 -3.41 19.63 2.08
CA PHE A 375 -4.09 19.84 0.80
C PHE A 375 -3.45 19.00 -0.30
N ASP A 376 -4.27 18.41 -1.18
CA ASP A 376 -3.87 17.82 -2.46
C ASP A 376 -4.87 18.19 -3.55
N SER A 377 -4.39 18.60 -4.72
CA SER A 377 -5.20 18.76 -5.94
C SER A 377 -4.66 17.96 -7.12
N THR A 378 -3.95 16.85 -6.87
CA THR A 378 -3.28 16.06 -7.91
C THR A 378 -4.30 15.54 -8.93
N HIS A 379 -5.45 15.04 -8.47
CA HIS A 379 -6.55 14.61 -9.34
C HIS A 379 -7.10 15.76 -10.21
N TYR A 380 -7.32 16.95 -9.64
CA TYR A 380 -7.72 18.15 -10.38
C TYR A 380 -6.67 18.56 -11.44
N ALA A 381 -5.38 18.54 -11.10
CA ALA A 381 -4.30 18.85 -12.03
C ALA A 381 -4.21 17.86 -13.20
N PHE A 382 -4.52 16.57 -12.96
CA PHE A 382 -4.60 15.56 -14.01
C PHE A 382 -5.85 15.70 -14.89
N ASN A 383 -7.04 15.91 -14.30
CA ASN A 383 -8.30 15.69 -15.01
C ASN A 383 -9.07 16.95 -15.39
N HIS A 384 -8.90 18.06 -14.67
CA HIS A 384 -9.83 19.18 -14.77
C HIS A 384 -9.83 19.85 -16.15
N CYS A 385 -11.01 19.91 -16.75
CA CYS A 385 -11.27 20.64 -17.98
C CYS A 385 -12.75 21.03 -18.07
N ALA A 386 -13.07 22.02 -18.93
CA ALA A 386 -14.44 22.32 -19.30
C ALA A 386 -15.02 21.15 -20.12
N ARG A 387 -16.08 20.52 -19.63
CA ARG A 387 -16.65 19.32 -20.24
C ARG A 387 -17.94 19.63 -20.99
N ASN A 388 -18.12 19.05 -22.18
CA ASN A 388 -19.43 19.01 -22.82
C ASN A 388 -20.24 17.86 -22.20
N LEU A 389 -21.12 18.19 -21.26
CA LEU A 389 -21.97 17.22 -20.58
C LEU A 389 -23.33 17.16 -21.27
N ASP A 390 -23.61 16.02 -21.92
CA ASP A 390 -24.91 15.74 -22.52
C ASP A 390 -26.01 15.67 -21.46
N GLN A 391 -27.27 15.85 -21.87
CA GLN A 391 -28.41 15.56 -21.00
C GLN A 391 -28.56 14.05 -20.77
N PRO A 392 -29.05 13.62 -19.60
CA PRO A 392 -29.37 12.21 -19.37
C PRO A 392 -30.45 11.74 -20.35
N ALA A 393 -30.29 10.53 -20.89
CA ALA A 393 -31.25 9.92 -21.81
C ALA A 393 -32.32 9.07 -21.10
N ILE A 394 -32.05 8.65 -19.86
CA ILE A 394 -33.04 8.08 -18.95
C ILE A 394 -33.38 9.04 -17.81
N SER A 395 -34.56 8.90 -17.21
CA SER A 395 -34.96 9.67 -16.04
C SER A 395 -34.38 9.09 -14.73
N LEU A 396 -34.36 9.91 -13.68
CA LEU A 396 -34.04 9.46 -12.33
C LEU A 396 -34.99 8.32 -11.87
N GLU A 397 -36.28 8.38 -12.22
CA GLU A 397 -37.26 7.34 -11.86
C GLU A 397 -36.97 6.00 -12.56
N GLU A 398 -36.36 6.02 -13.74
CA GLU A 398 -35.89 4.80 -14.42
C GLU A 398 -34.60 4.27 -13.79
N ALA A 399 -33.65 5.15 -13.46
CA ALA A 399 -32.42 4.75 -12.75
C ALA A 399 -32.73 4.12 -11.38
N THR A 400 -33.63 4.70 -10.59
CA THR A 400 -34.03 4.18 -9.27
C THR A 400 -34.61 2.75 -9.34
N LYS A 401 -35.20 2.34 -10.45
CA LYS A 401 -35.75 0.97 -10.63
C LYS A 401 -34.68 -0.09 -10.88
N VAL A 402 -33.44 0.31 -11.18
CA VAL A 402 -32.30 -0.59 -11.39
C VAL A 402 -31.55 -0.86 -10.08
N VAL A 403 -31.58 0.09 -9.14
CA VAL A 403 -30.90 0.01 -7.84
C VAL A 403 -31.45 -1.16 -7.02
N SER A 404 -30.55 -2.03 -6.55
CA SER A 404 -30.86 -3.24 -5.79
C SER A 404 -31.29 -2.98 -4.34
N LEU A 405 -30.89 -1.83 -3.79
CA LEU A 405 -31.07 -1.43 -2.40
C LEU A 405 -31.94 -0.18 -2.30
N PRO A 406 -32.68 0.02 -1.18
CA PRO A 406 -33.33 1.31 -0.93
C PRO A 406 -32.26 2.40 -0.76
N SER A 407 -32.44 3.54 -1.45
CA SER A 407 -31.58 4.69 -1.28
C SER A 407 -32.02 5.57 -0.10
N VAL A 408 -31.05 6.20 0.55
CA VAL A 408 -31.23 7.12 1.69
C VAL A 408 -31.85 8.45 1.26
N ARG A 409 -31.64 8.81 -0.01
CA ARG A 409 -32.04 10.05 -0.66
C ARG A 409 -32.34 9.81 -2.14
N ASP A 410 -32.94 10.80 -2.80
CA ASP A 410 -33.02 10.85 -4.26
C ASP A 410 -31.61 10.84 -4.88
N GLY A 411 -31.47 10.14 -6.01
CA GLY A 411 -30.19 10.03 -6.72
C GLY A 411 -29.77 11.35 -7.38
N ARG A 412 -28.48 11.68 -7.32
CA ARG A 412 -27.93 12.92 -7.93
C ARG A 412 -27.11 12.61 -9.19
N LEU A 413 -27.12 13.52 -10.17
CA LEU A 413 -26.23 13.41 -11.33
C LEU A 413 -24.79 13.71 -10.92
N THR A 414 -23.88 12.86 -11.37
CA THR A 414 -22.44 12.98 -11.18
C THR A 414 -21.70 12.47 -12.40
N LEU A 415 -20.48 12.93 -12.60
CA LEU A 415 -19.53 12.38 -13.54
C LEU A 415 -18.51 11.56 -12.75
N ILE A 416 -18.42 10.26 -13.04
CA ILE A 416 -17.44 9.35 -12.43
C ILE A 416 -16.38 8.90 -13.43
N PRO A 417 -15.12 8.69 -13.01
CA PRO A 417 -14.20 7.84 -13.75
C PRO A 417 -14.67 6.37 -13.62
N ILE A 418 -14.72 5.64 -14.73
CA ILE A 418 -14.99 4.18 -14.71
C ILE A 418 -13.78 3.34 -15.15
N ARG A 419 -12.78 3.98 -15.77
CA ARG A 419 -11.44 3.46 -16.10
C ARG A 419 -10.48 4.64 -16.21
N GLU A 420 -9.17 4.37 -16.24
CA GLU A 420 -8.07 5.35 -16.39
C GLU A 420 -8.38 6.61 -17.21
N THR A 421 -8.98 6.46 -18.39
CA THR A 421 -9.19 7.58 -19.33
C THR A 421 -10.66 7.86 -19.68
N SER A 422 -11.62 7.12 -19.12
CA SER A 422 -13.03 7.19 -19.52
C SER A 422 -13.96 7.60 -18.37
N GLU A 423 -14.73 8.66 -18.63
CA GLU A 423 -15.69 9.27 -17.70
C GLU A 423 -17.12 8.94 -18.13
N VAL A 424 -18.02 8.73 -17.16
CA VAL A 424 -19.44 8.44 -17.38
C VAL A 424 -20.31 9.37 -16.55
N LEU A 425 -21.33 9.96 -17.18
CA LEU A 425 -22.41 10.66 -16.50
C LEU A 425 -23.35 9.61 -15.90
N ALA A 426 -23.49 9.60 -14.59
CA ALA A 426 -24.26 8.63 -13.84
C ALA A 426 -25.19 9.28 -12.82
N TYR A 427 -26.25 8.57 -12.44
CA TYR A 427 -27.00 8.80 -11.21
C TYR A 427 -26.32 8.06 -10.06
N GLU A 428 -25.90 8.78 -9.03
CA GLU A 428 -25.39 8.24 -7.78
C GLU A 428 -26.52 8.06 -6.77
N PHE A 429 -26.62 6.83 -6.25
CA PHE A 429 -27.51 6.45 -5.15
C PHE A 429 -26.70 6.01 -3.94
N GLU A 430 -27.01 6.57 -2.78
CA GLU A 430 -26.44 6.17 -1.50
C GLU A 430 -27.40 5.22 -0.79
N CYS A 431 -26.92 4.03 -0.42
CA CYS A 431 -27.74 2.92 0.07
C CYS A 431 -27.12 2.30 1.33
N HIS A 432 -27.89 2.13 2.40
CA HIS A 432 -27.41 1.56 3.67
C HIS A 432 -28.08 0.18 3.90
N GLN A 433 -27.32 -0.91 3.81
CA GLN A 433 -27.78 -2.26 4.15
C GLN A 433 -26.57 -3.17 4.47
N ASN A 434 -26.36 -3.48 5.75
CA ASN A 434 -25.17 -4.20 6.24
C ASN A 434 -23.85 -3.52 5.80
N GLY A 435 -23.80 -2.19 5.96
CA GLY A 435 -22.76 -1.30 5.44
C GLY A 435 -23.33 -0.25 4.48
N THR A 436 -22.50 0.72 4.09
CA THR A 436 -22.90 1.84 3.22
C THR A 436 -22.31 1.67 1.83
N TYR A 437 -23.14 1.85 0.81
CA TYR A 437 -22.81 1.66 -0.59
C TYR A 437 -23.16 2.92 -1.40
N TYR A 438 -22.34 3.23 -2.40
CA TYR A 438 -22.67 4.19 -3.44
C TYR A 438 -22.79 3.45 -4.78
N ILE A 439 -24.00 3.37 -5.32
CA ILE A 439 -24.35 2.66 -6.56
C ILE A 439 -24.51 3.69 -7.67
N TYR A 440 -23.85 3.48 -8.81
CA TYR A 440 -23.81 4.43 -9.93
C TYR A 440 -24.43 3.82 -11.19
N ILE A 441 -25.46 4.47 -11.73
CA ILE A 441 -26.21 4.04 -12.93
C ILE A 441 -25.92 5.01 -14.09
N ASP A 442 -25.41 4.56 -15.25
CA ASP A 442 -25.14 5.42 -16.41
C ASP A 442 -26.43 6.09 -16.87
N ALA A 443 -26.44 7.43 -16.89
CA ALA A 443 -27.62 8.23 -17.13
C ALA A 443 -28.07 8.23 -18.61
N ARG A 444 -27.39 7.48 -19.49
CA ARG A 444 -27.72 7.29 -20.91
C ARG A 444 -28.20 5.87 -21.21
N THR A 445 -27.65 4.84 -20.54
CA THR A 445 -28.01 3.43 -20.79
C THR A 445 -28.91 2.81 -19.73
N GLY A 446 -28.90 3.33 -18.50
CA GLY A 446 -29.56 2.70 -17.35
C GLY A 446 -28.81 1.48 -16.79
N GLU A 447 -27.59 1.22 -17.24
CA GLU A 447 -26.75 0.14 -16.69
C GLU A 447 -26.01 0.61 -15.43
N GLU A 448 -25.91 -0.25 -14.43
CA GLU A 448 -25.04 -0.04 -13.27
C GLU A 448 -23.57 -0.16 -13.70
N VAL A 449 -22.80 0.91 -13.46
CA VAL A 449 -21.44 1.14 -13.99
C VAL A 449 -20.36 1.31 -12.91
N ASN A 450 -20.74 1.50 -11.64
CA ASN A 450 -19.82 1.38 -10.51
C ASN A 450 -20.58 1.09 -9.21
N ILE A 451 -19.92 0.42 -8.25
CA ILE A 451 -20.33 0.34 -6.85
C ILE A 451 -19.11 0.59 -5.96
N LEU A 452 -19.21 1.57 -5.07
CA LEU A 452 -18.26 1.78 -3.97
C LEU A 452 -18.87 1.30 -2.66
N TYR A 453 -18.03 0.78 -1.76
CA TYR A 453 -18.37 0.37 -0.40
C TYR A 453 -17.64 1.24 0.61
N VAL A 454 -18.29 1.65 1.70
CA VAL A 454 -17.64 2.35 2.82
C VAL A 454 -17.12 1.31 3.81
N ILE A 455 -15.80 1.27 3.96
CA ILE A 455 -15.12 0.59 5.05
C ILE A 455 -15.11 1.54 6.25
N GLU A 456 -15.45 1.02 7.43
CA GLU A 456 -15.28 1.72 8.70
C GLU A 456 -14.27 0.94 9.53
N ASP A 457 -13.16 1.59 9.93
CA ASP A 457 -12.13 0.99 10.77
C ASP A 457 -11.61 2.00 11.81
N SER A 458 -10.63 1.59 12.63
CA SER A 458 -10.11 2.42 13.72
C SER A 458 -9.33 3.66 13.27
N LEU A 459 -8.99 3.77 11.98
CA LEU A 459 -8.36 4.93 11.35
C LEU A 459 -9.39 5.88 10.70
N GLY A 460 -10.69 5.52 10.77
CA GLY A 460 -11.81 6.30 10.24
C GLY A 460 -12.60 5.56 9.16
N GLN A 461 -13.41 6.30 8.41
CA GLN A 461 -14.09 5.80 7.22
C GLN A 461 -13.21 5.93 5.97
N ARG A 462 -13.43 5.07 4.97
CA ARG A 462 -12.90 5.21 3.59
C ARG A 462 -13.79 4.49 2.58
N THR A 463 -13.90 5.00 1.36
CA THR A 463 -14.56 4.28 0.24
C THR A 463 -13.57 3.42 -0.52
N ALA A 464 -14.00 2.21 -0.90
CA ALA A 464 -13.30 1.27 -1.77
C ALA A 464 -14.19 0.82 -2.93
#